data_AF-V4L3V8-F1
#
_entry.id   AF-V4L3V8-F1
#
_cell.length_a   1.000
_cell.length_b   1.000
_cell.length_c   1.000
_cell.angle_alpha   90.00
_cell.angle_beta   90.00
_cell.angle_gamma   90.00
#
_symmetry.space_group_name_H-M   'P 1'
#
loop_
_entity.id
_entity.type
_entity.pdbx_description
1 polymer ?
#
loop_
_entity_poly.entity_id
_entity_poly.type
_entity_poly.pdbx_seq_one_letter_code
_entity_poly.pdbx_strand_id
1 'polypeptide(L)'
;MSFLSQETVSEDTQLNVKPYGIQYAQVKQGSNKTQCDYGVYALKYIECHARGQDLSLMHDDNINTARMKIACDLFDAANDPVFIDRMS
;
A
#
# COMPACT_ATOMS: atom_id res chain seq x y z
N MET A 1 5.31 -51.32 -37.11
CA MET A 1 5.57 -51.23 -35.66
C MET A 1 6.42 -49.99 -35.44
N SER A 2 5.77 -48.87 -35.13
CA SER A 2 6.39 -47.57 -34.91
C SER A 2 6.59 -47.42 -33.41
N PHE A 3 7.83 -47.24 -32.97
CA PHE A 3 8.14 -46.95 -31.57
C PHE A 3 7.76 -45.51 -31.25
N LEU A 4 7.05 -45.33 -30.14
CA LEU A 4 6.75 -44.05 -29.51
C LEU A 4 8.06 -43.35 -29.12
N SER A 5 8.20 -42.08 -29.49
CA SER A 5 8.94 -41.12 -28.69
C SER A 5 7.95 -40.02 -28.33
N GLN A 6 7.46 -40.04 -27.09
CA GLN A 6 6.75 -38.91 -26.50
C GLN A 6 7.78 -37.82 -26.22
N GLU A 7 7.72 -36.76 -27.01
CA GLU A 7 8.31 -35.47 -26.67
C GLU A 7 7.38 -34.83 -25.63
N THR A 8 7.83 -34.72 -24.39
CA THR A 8 7.13 -33.95 -23.36
C THR A 8 7.33 -32.47 -23.66
N VAL A 9 6.40 -31.89 -24.42
CA VAL A 9 6.28 -30.44 -24.56
C VAL A 9 5.84 -29.91 -23.20
N SER A 10 6.76 -29.32 -22.45
CA SER A 10 6.42 -28.50 -21.30
C SER A 10 5.60 -27.32 -21.80
N GLU A 11 4.33 -27.25 -21.41
CA GLU A 11 3.46 -26.11 -21.72
C GLU A 11 4.01 -24.85 -21.02
N ASP A 12 4.82 -24.08 -21.74
CA ASP A 12 5.20 -22.73 -21.34
C ASP A 12 3.92 -21.89 -21.30
N THR A 13 3.39 -21.70 -20.09
CA THR A 13 2.20 -20.90 -19.88
C THR A 13 2.57 -19.44 -20.15
N GLN A 14 2.26 -18.97 -21.36
CA GLN A 14 2.60 -17.61 -21.77
C GLN A 14 1.75 -16.61 -20.98
N LEU A 15 2.33 -16.05 -19.90
CA LEU A 15 1.67 -15.07 -19.05
C LEU A 15 1.52 -13.75 -19.81
N ASN A 16 0.28 -13.30 -20.01
CA ASN A 16 -0.03 -12.01 -20.59
C ASN A 16 0.23 -10.89 -19.56
N VAL A 17 1.45 -10.36 -19.55
CA VAL A 17 1.84 -9.26 -18.65
C VAL A 17 1.38 -7.93 -19.24
N LYS A 18 0.40 -7.29 -18.59
CA LYS A 18 0.02 -5.91 -18.93
C LYS A 18 1.06 -4.92 -18.40
N PRO A 19 1.42 -3.87 -19.16
CA PRO A 19 2.28 -2.81 -18.67
C PRO A 19 1.61 -2.07 -17.51
N TYR A 20 2.39 -1.72 -16.48
CA TYR A 20 1.92 -0.92 -15.36
C TYR A 20 2.24 0.57 -15.56
N GLY A 21 1.33 1.42 -15.12
CA GLY A 21 1.54 2.87 -15.08
C GLY A 21 2.30 3.28 -13.82
N ILE A 22 3.13 4.32 -13.95
CA ILE A 22 3.79 4.96 -12.80
C ILE A 22 3.02 6.24 -12.48
N GLN A 23 2.58 6.38 -11.22
CA GLN A 23 1.97 7.60 -10.72
C GLN A 23 2.82 8.15 -9.57
N TYR A 24 3.27 9.40 -9.71
CA TYR A 24 4.04 10.07 -8.67
C TYR A 24 3.11 10.76 -7.69
N ALA A 25 3.18 10.35 -6.43
CA ALA A 25 2.53 11.03 -5.32
C ALA A 25 3.19 12.38 -5.06
N GLN A 26 2.46 13.48 -5.26
CA GLN A 26 2.95 14.81 -4.92
C GLN A 26 2.69 15.08 -3.45
N VAL A 27 3.74 15.05 -2.62
CA VAL A 27 3.70 15.63 -1.27
C VAL A 27 4.20 17.07 -1.38
N LYS A 28 3.44 18.05 -0.86
CA LYS A 28 3.83 19.47 -0.93
C LYS A 28 5.24 19.66 -0.36
N GLN A 29 6.15 20.21 -1.17
CA GLN A 29 7.51 20.49 -0.72
C GLN A 29 7.48 21.46 0.48
N GLY A 30 8.24 21.15 1.52
CA GLY A 30 8.31 21.96 2.75
C GLY A 30 7.19 21.70 3.76
N SER A 31 6.36 20.67 3.57
CA SER A 31 5.31 20.27 4.52
C SER A 31 5.79 19.36 5.65
N ASN A 32 7.08 19.03 5.74
CA ASN A 32 7.65 18.26 6.84
C ASN A 32 8.86 19.03 7.37
N LYS A 33 8.59 20.12 8.09
CA LYS A 33 9.66 21.01 8.61
C LYS A 33 10.56 20.31 9.62
N THR A 34 10.05 19.29 10.29
CA THR A 34 10.73 18.50 11.34
C THR A 34 11.50 17.30 10.80
N GLN A 35 11.33 16.94 9.52
CA GLN A 35 11.85 15.71 8.88
C GLN A 35 11.53 14.38 9.61
N CYS A 36 10.66 14.39 10.62
CA CYS A 36 10.36 13.20 11.44
C CYS A 36 9.03 12.54 11.04
N ASP A 37 8.24 13.20 10.21
CA ASP A 37 6.84 12.83 9.97
C ASP A 37 6.55 12.10 8.65
N TYR A 38 7.60 11.61 7.97
CA TYR A 38 7.45 10.95 6.67
C TYR A 38 6.53 9.73 6.71
N GLY A 39 6.57 8.95 7.80
CA GLY A 39 5.69 7.78 7.97
C GLY A 39 4.21 8.17 8.05
N VAL A 40 3.90 9.27 8.74
CA VAL A 40 2.53 9.77 8.87
C VAL A 40 2.00 10.23 7.50
N TYR A 41 2.82 10.97 6.75
CA TYR A 41 2.48 11.39 5.39
C TYR A 41 2.26 10.20 4.44
N ALA A 42 3.12 9.17 4.52
CA ALA A 42 3.00 7.97 3.69
C ALA A 42 1.70 7.21 3.99
N LEU A 43 1.41 6.95 5.27
CA LEU A 43 0.18 6.27 5.67
C LEU A 43 -1.07 7.06 5.28
N LYS A 44 -1.04 8.38 5.49
CA LYS A 44 -2.18 9.22 5.11
C LYS A 44 -2.37 9.28 3.60
N TYR A 45 -1.28 9.27 2.82
CA TYR A 45 -1.38 9.19 1.36
C TYR A 45 -2.07 7.91 0.90
N ILE A 46 -1.68 6.76 1.45
CA ILE A 46 -2.33 5.47 1.13
C ILE A 46 -3.81 5.50 1.50
N GLU A 47 -4.13 6.02 2.68
CA GLU A 47 -5.50 6.16 3.17
C GLU A 47 -6.35 7.05 2.24
N CYS A 48 -5.84 8.23 1.89
CA CYS A 48 -6.49 9.16 0.98
C CYS A 48 -6.66 8.55 -0.42
N HIS A 49 -5.64 7.87 -0.95
CA HIS A 49 -5.71 7.21 -2.24
C HIS A 49 -6.78 6.12 -2.27
N ALA A 50 -6.84 5.26 -1.24
CA ALA A 50 -7.86 4.24 -1.11
C ALA A 50 -9.29 4.81 -1.00
N ARG A 51 -9.42 6.02 -0.46
CA ARG A 51 -10.71 6.74 -0.31
C ARG A 51 -11.03 7.69 -1.47
N GLY A 52 -10.15 7.84 -2.46
CA GLY A 52 -10.30 8.83 -3.54
C GLY A 52 -10.26 10.29 -3.05
N GLN A 53 -9.61 10.53 -1.90
CA GLN A 53 -9.45 11.85 -1.30
C GLN A 53 -8.09 12.46 -1.63
N ASP A 54 -7.99 13.78 -1.59
CA ASP A 54 -6.74 14.51 -1.81
C ASP A 54 -5.96 14.75 -0.51
N LEU A 55 -4.63 14.71 -0.60
CA LEU A 55 -3.71 14.91 0.54
C LEU A 55 -3.56 16.40 0.90
N SER A 56 -4.15 17.33 0.14
CA SER A 56 -4.01 18.78 0.35
C SER A 56 -4.43 19.28 1.74
N LEU A 57 -5.26 18.52 2.45
CA LEU A 57 -5.71 18.83 3.81
C LEU A 57 -4.65 18.52 4.89
N MET A 58 -3.58 17.79 4.58
CA MET A 58 -2.49 17.54 5.53
C MET A 58 -1.50 18.71 5.62
N HIS A 59 -1.17 19.11 6.84
CA HIS A 59 -0.20 20.15 7.15
C HIS A 59 0.49 19.87 8.49
N ASP A 60 1.65 20.48 8.73
CA ASP A 60 2.41 20.35 9.99
C ASP A 60 1.54 20.61 11.24
N ASP A 61 0.58 21.54 11.17
CA ASP A 61 -0.28 21.88 12.30
C ASP A 61 -1.25 20.74 12.70
N ASN A 62 -1.62 19.89 11.74
CA ASN A 62 -2.54 18.77 11.97
C ASN A 62 -1.84 17.41 12.03
N ILE A 63 -0.52 17.38 11.88
CA ILE A 63 0.24 16.13 11.80
C ILE A 63 0.18 15.33 13.10
N ASN A 64 0.19 15.99 14.25
CA ASN A 64 0.08 15.33 15.54
C ASN A 64 -1.30 14.66 15.70
N THR A 65 -2.36 15.32 15.24
CA THR A 65 -3.71 14.75 15.22
C THR A 65 -3.79 13.56 14.28
N ALA A 66 -3.20 13.67 13.08
CA ALA A 66 -3.13 12.55 12.14
C ALA A 66 -2.36 11.36 12.72
N ARG A 67 -1.21 11.61 13.34
CA ARG A 67 -0.38 10.60 14.01
C ARG A 67 -1.16 9.89 15.12
N MET A 68 -1.87 10.64 15.96
CA MET A 68 -2.67 10.08 17.04
C MET A 68 -3.80 9.20 16.48
N LYS A 69 -4.53 9.68 15.48
CA LYS A 69 -5.60 8.90 14.84
C LYS A 69 -5.09 7.59 14.25
N ILE A 70 -3.97 7.64 13.52
CA ILE A 70 -3.33 6.44 12.96
C ILE A 70 -2.94 5.45 14.08
N ALA A 71 -2.40 5.96 15.20
CA ALA A 71 -2.03 5.10 16.33
C ALA A 71 -3.25 4.45 16.99
N CYS A 72 -4.34 5.20 17.17
CA CYS A 72 -5.62 4.67 17.67
C CYS A 72 -6.20 3.62 16.71
N ASP A 73 -6.30 3.94 15.43
CA ASP A 73 -6.83 3.04 14.41
C ASP A 73 -6.02 1.73 14.34
N LEU A 74 -4.68 1.83 14.44
CA LEU A 74 -3.81 0.65 14.46
C LEU A 74 -3.95 -0.18 15.74
N PHE A 75 -4.08 0.48 16.89
CA PHE A 75 -4.32 -0.19 18.16
C PHE A 75 -5.65 -0.94 18.14
N ASP A 76 -6.72 -0.31 17.66
CA ASP A 76 -8.04 -0.92 17.56
C ASP A 76 -8.01 -2.11 16.58
N ALA A 77 -7.37 -1.95 15.42
CA ALA A 77 -7.21 -3.03 14.44
C ALA A 77 -6.38 -4.20 14.97
N ALA A 78 -5.36 -3.95 15.78
CA ALA A 78 -4.53 -5.00 16.39
C ALA A 78 -5.29 -5.83 17.45
N ASN A 79 -6.34 -5.27 18.04
CA ASN A 79 -7.18 -5.95 19.02
C ASN A 79 -8.45 -6.58 18.40
N ASP A 80 -8.67 -6.41 17.10
CA ASP A 80 -9.81 -7.00 16.41
C ASP A 80 -9.63 -8.52 16.27
N PRO A 81 -10.60 -9.33 16.75
CA PRO A 81 -10.48 -10.78 16.73
C PRO A 81 -10.37 -11.37 15.31
N VAL A 82 -10.95 -10.72 14.29
CA VAL A 82 -10.86 -11.15 12.89
C VAL A 82 -9.45 -10.95 12.36
N PHE A 83 -8.79 -9.84 12.70
CA PHE A 83 -7.41 -9.61 12.30
C PHE A 83 -6.44 -10.51 13.05
N ILE A 84 -6.67 -10.75 14.35
CA ILE A 84 -5.87 -11.69 15.15
C ILE A 84 -5.95 -13.11 14.56
N ASP A 85 -7.15 -13.60 14.22
CA ASP A 85 -7.36 -14.93 13.65
C ASP A 85 -6.73 -15.09 12.25
N ARG A 86 -6.77 -14.04 11.42
CA ARG A 86 -6.22 -14.10 10.05
C ARG A 86 -4.71 -13.88 9.95
N MET A 87 -4.11 -13.25 10.96
CA MET A 87 -2.66 -12.96 10.98
C MET A 87 -1.86 -13.91 11.90
N SER A 88 -2.50 -14.92 12.51
CA SER A 88 -1.82 -15.99 13.27
C SER A 88 -1.32 -17.12 12.39
#